data_AF-X8CBG4-F1
#
_entry.id   AF-X8CBG4-F1
#
_cell.length_a   1.000
_cell.length_b   1.000
_cell.length_c   1.000
_cell.angle_alpha   90.00
_cell.angle_beta   90.00
_cell.angle_gamma   90.00
#
_symmetry.space_group_name_H-M   'P 1'
#
loop_
_entity.id
_entity.type
_entity.pdbx_description
1 polymer ?
#
loop_
_entity_poly.entity_id
_entity_poly.type
_entity_poly.pdbx_seq_one_letter_code
_entity_poly.pdbx_strand_id
1 'polypeptide(L)'
;MEFGALPPEINSGRIYSGPGPAPLLAAAAAWDGLASELRATAASYGSVVAELRTAWNGPSSTSMAAAAAPYVAWLIGSAAQAEQSASQAKAAAGAYEAVFAATVPPPVIAANRALLATLVATNILGQNTPAIAATEAQYAEMWAQDAAAMYGYAGSSAAATQLAPFTTPPTTTDGSAETNQAAAVASAAQSSASSNVESAVSQALSQAPAAAQTAATATATTSPGVSLGLGEATGA
;
A
#
# COMPACT_ATOMS: atom_id res chain seq x y z
N MET A 1 -15.70 -20.61 22.08
CA MET A 1 -17.08 -21.12 22.02
C MET A 1 -17.05 -22.56 22.48
N GLU A 2 -18.11 -23.04 23.14
CA GLU A 2 -18.18 -24.40 23.68
C GLU A 2 -19.18 -25.21 22.86
N PHE A 3 -18.68 -26.00 21.89
CA PHE A 3 -19.50 -26.81 21.00
C PHE A 3 -19.76 -28.21 21.56
N GLY A 4 -18.91 -28.69 22.47
CA GLY A 4 -19.09 -29.95 23.20
C GLY A 4 -20.32 -29.95 24.10
N ALA A 5 -20.77 -28.79 24.59
CA ALA A 5 -22.00 -28.65 25.37
C ALA A 5 -23.30 -28.68 24.53
N LEU A 6 -23.21 -28.67 23.19
CA LEU A 6 -24.37 -28.68 22.30
C LEU A 6 -24.58 -30.08 21.71
N PRO A 7 -25.80 -30.65 21.76
CA PRO A 7 -26.08 -31.95 21.15
C PRO A 7 -25.99 -31.88 19.62
N PRO A 8 -25.76 -33.02 18.95
CA PRO A 8 -25.52 -33.07 17.50
C PRO A 8 -26.69 -32.48 16.68
N GLU A 9 -27.94 -32.62 17.11
CA GLU A 9 -29.10 -31.97 16.45
C GLU A 9 -28.93 -30.46 16.29
N ILE A 10 -28.23 -29.79 17.23
CA ILE A 10 -28.01 -28.34 17.20
C ILE A 10 -26.78 -27.98 16.37
N ASN A 11 -25.67 -28.70 16.51
CA ASN A 11 -24.46 -28.45 15.72
C ASN A 11 -24.71 -28.75 14.23
N SER A 12 -25.25 -29.94 13.92
CA SER A 12 -25.71 -30.33 12.59
C SER A 12 -26.81 -29.42 12.04
N GLY A 13 -27.87 -29.16 12.81
CA GLY A 13 -28.98 -28.31 12.35
C GLY A 13 -28.54 -26.90 11.95
N ARG A 14 -27.51 -26.35 12.62
CA ARG A 14 -26.94 -25.03 12.29
C ARG A 14 -26.09 -25.04 11.02
N ILE A 15 -25.22 -26.03 10.80
CA ILE A 15 -24.32 -26.00 9.63
C ILE A 15 -25.03 -26.36 8.31
N TYR A 16 -26.02 -27.25 8.39
CA TYR A 16 -26.89 -27.61 7.24
C TYR A 16 -27.94 -26.53 6.92
N SER A 17 -27.99 -25.43 7.67
CA SER A 17 -28.86 -24.27 7.43
C SER A 17 -28.06 -23.07 6.92
N GLY A 18 -28.63 -22.34 5.95
CA GLY A 18 -28.08 -21.06 5.48
C GLY A 18 -27.64 -21.07 4.00
N PRO A 19 -26.92 -20.02 3.55
CA PRO A 19 -26.63 -19.78 2.13
C PRO A 19 -25.40 -20.53 1.58
N GLY A 20 -24.71 -21.32 2.40
CA GLY A 20 -23.47 -22.00 2.01
C GLY A 20 -22.27 -21.05 1.79
N PRO A 21 -21.22 -21.50 1.09
CA PRO A 21 -19.96 -20.76 0.92
C PRO A 21 -20.01 -19.70 -0.19
N ALA A 22 -21.04 -19.70 -1.04
CA ALA A 22 -21.11 -18.84 -2.23
C ALA A 22 -20.93 -17.33 -1.96
N PRO A 23 -21.44 -16.73 -0.87
CA PRO A 23 -21.17 -15.32 -0.56
C PRO A 23 -19.69 -15.01 -0.30
N LEU A 24 -18.94 -15.94 0.30
CA LEU A 24 -17.49 -15.78 0.54
C LEU A 24 -16.70 -15.91 -0.75
N LEU A 25 -17.10 -16.81 -1.65
CA LEU A 25 -16.50 -16.95 -2.99
C LEU A 25 -16.76 -15.72 -3.86
N ALA A 26 -17.97 -15.14 -3.78
CA ALA A 26 -18.29 -13.88 -4.46
C ALA A 26 -17.46 -12.70 -3.90
N ALA A 27 -17.30 -12.61 -2.58
CA ALA A 27 -16.44 -11.62 -1.95
C ALA A 27 -14.97 -11.80 -2.37
N ALA A 28 -14.48 -13.04 -2.50
CA ALA A 28 -13.13 -13.31 -2.98
C ALA A 28 -12.91 -12.82 -4.42
N ALA A 29 -13.87 -13.08 -5.32
CA ALA A 29 -13.81 -12.58 -6.69
C ALA A 29 -13.82 -11.04 -6.76
N ALA A 30 -14.58 -10.37 -5.88
CA ALA A 30 -14.58 -8.91 -5.78
C ALA A 30 -13.23 -8.35 -5.29
N TRP A 31 -12.57 -9.02 -4.34
CA TRP A 31 -11.23 -8.66 -3.87
C TRP A 31 -10.15 -8.89 -4.94
N ASP A 32 -10.19 -10.00 -5.68
CA ASP A 32 -9.31 -10.23 -6.84
C ASP A 32 -9.52 -9.14 -7.92
N GLY A 33 -10.78 -8.77 -8.17
CA GLY A 33 -11.14 -7.67 -9.07
C GLY A 33 -10.53 -6.33 -8.63
N LEU A 34 -10.69 -5.95 -7.37
CA LEU A 34 -10.08 -4.73 -6.81
C LEU A 34 -8.54 -4.75 -6.92
N ALA A 35 -7.91 -5.90 -6.69
CA ALA A 35 -6.46 -6.04 -6.85
C ALA A 35 -6.01 -5.82 -8.31
N SER A 36 -6.82 -6.22 -9.30
CA SER A 36 -6.54 -5.98 -10.71
C SER A 36 -6.68 -4.50 -11.08
N GLU A 37 -7.73 -3.82 -10.61
CA GLU A 37 -7.95 -2.38 -10.82
C GLU A 37 -6.86 -1.51 -10.18
N LEU A 38 -6.43 -1.85 -8.96
CA LEU A 38 -5.33 -1.16 -8.28
C LEU A 38 -4.00 -1.29 -9.05
N ARG A 39 -3.72 -2.45 -9.66
CA ARG A 39 -2.54 -2.63 -10.52
C ARG A 39 -2.67 -1.92 -11.86
N ALA A 40 -3.85 -1.95 -12.49
CA ALA A 40 -4.11 -1.20 -13.72
C ALA A 40 -3.92 0.31 -13.49
N THR A 41 -4.38 0.81 -12.34
CA THR A 41 -4.18 2.20 -11.89
C THR A 41 -2.70 2.51 -11.63
N ALA A 42 -1.95 1.61 -10.97
CA ALA A 42 -0.51 1.79 -10.78
C ALA A 42 0.26 1.84 -12.12
N ALA A 43 -0.13 1.01 -13.08
CA ALA A 43 0.45 0.98 -14.43
C ALA A 43 0.11 2.25 -15.24
N SER A 44 -1.12 2.75 -15.17
CA SER A 44 -1.51 3.99 -15.85
C SER A 44 -0.80 5.21 -15.28
N TYR A 45 -0.65 5.30 -13.96
CA TYR A 45 0.22 6.30 -13.31
C TYR A 45 1.66 6.23 -13.83
N GLY A 46 2.24 5.03 -13.93
CA GLY A 46 3.58 4.81 -14.49
C GLY A 46 3.70 5.32 -15.94
N SER A 47 2.68 5.07 -16.78
CA SER A 47 2.63 5.56 -18.16
C SER A 47 2.60 7.09 -18.24
N VAL A 48 1.71 7.74 -17.47
CA VAL A 48 1.59 9.21 -17.46
C VAL A 48 2.86 9.88 -16.93
N VAL A 49 3.50 9.31 -15.91
CA VAL A 49 4.79 9.82 -15.38
C VAL A 49 5.93 9.63 -16.40
N ALA A 50 5.92 8.56 -17.18
CA ALA A 50 6.88 8.37 -18.27
C ALA A 50 6.65 9.38 -19.41
N GLU A 51 5.41 9.59 -19.83
CA GLU A 51 5.05 10.56 -20.87
C GLU A 51 5.44 11.99 -20.46
N LEU A 52 5.12 12.40 -19.22
CA LEU A 52 5.51 13.71 -18.68
C LEU A 52 7.03 13.94 -18.75
N ARG A 53 7.84 12.92 -18.47
CA ARG A 53 9.30 13.00 -18.57
C ARG A 53 9.80 13.16 -20.00
N THR A 54 9.04 12.71 -21.01
CA THR A 54 9.39 12.94 -22.43
C THR A 54 8.99 14.33 -22.91
N ALA A 55 7.80 14.81 -22.52
CA ALA A 55 7.26 16.10 -22.96
C ALA A 55 7.87 17.29 -22.21
N TRP A 56 8.06 17.17 -20.89
CA TRP A 56 8.65 18.20 -20.04
C TRP A 56 9.97 17.69 -19.45
N ASN A 57 11.07 18.14 -20.04
CA ASN A 57 12.43 17.77 -19.61
C ASN A 57 12.95 18.81 -18.61
N GLY A 58 13.40 18.37 -17.43
CA GLY A 58 14.05 19.23 -16.43
C GLY A 58 13.79 18.84 -14.97
N PRO A 59 14.43 19.54 -14.00
CA PRO A 59 14.36 19.19 -12.58
C PRO A 59 12.94 19.10 -11.99
N SER A 60 12.02 19.96 -12.43
CA SER A 60 10.62 19.97 -11.97
C SER A 60 9.85 18.70 -12.37
N SER A 61 10.13 18.15 -13.57
CA SER A 61 9.52 16.90 -14.04
C SER A 61 10.05 15.69 -13.26
N THR A 62 11.36 15.68 -12.97
CA THR A 62 11.97 14.69 -12.06
C THR A 62 11.38 14.77 -10.66
N SER A 63 11.17 15.98 -10.13
CA SER A 63 10.56 16.21 -8.80
C SER A 63 9.11 15.73 -8.74
N MET A 64 8.27 16.07 -9.72
CA MET A 64 6.89 15.58 -9.83
C MET A 64 6.83 14.04 -9.87
N ALA A 65 7.71 13.43 -10.68
CA ALA A 65 7.77 11.99 -10.79
C ALA A 65 8.25 11.29 -9.50
N ALA A 66 9.13 11.93 -8.72
CA ALA A 66 9.53 11.45 -7.41
C ALA A 66 8.40 11.57 -6.38
N ALA A 67 7.65 12.68 -6.41
CA ALA A 67 6.47 12.93 -5.57
C ALA A 67 5.34 11.91 -5.79
N ALA A 68 5.17 11.41 -7.02
CA ALA A 68 4.16 10.38 -7.34
C ALA A 68 4.54 8.96 -6.86
N ALA A 69 5.84 8.65 -6.70
CA ALA A 69 6.32 7.29 -6.46
C ALA A 69 5.76 6.61 -5.18
N PRO A 70 5.63 7.30 -4.02
CA PRO A 70 5.04 6.70 -2.81
C PRO A 70 3.59 6.25 -3.00
N TYR A 71 2.81 6.99 -3.79
CA TYR A 71 1.40 6.63 -4.07
C TYR A 71 1.29 5.41 -5.00
N VAL A 72 2.15 5.32 -6.01
CA VAL A 72 2.22 4.12 -6.88
C VAL A 72 2.65 2.88 -6.07
N ALA A 73 3.62 3.03 -5.16
CA ALA A 73 4.01 1.96 -4.24
C ALA A 73 2.85 1.54 -3.31
N TRP A 74 2.07 2.50 -2.81
CA TRP A 74 0.88 2.24 -2.00
C TRP A 74 -0.23 1.53 -2.80
N LEU A 75 -0.47 1.87 -4.07
CA LEU A 75 -1.42 1.16 -4.94
C LEU A 75 -1.01 -0.31 -5.12
N ILE A 76 0.28 -0.57 -5.38
CA ILE A 76 0.81 -1.93 -5.56
C ILE A 76 0.72 -2.73 -4.25
N GLY A 77 1.06 -2.13 -3.11
CA GLY A 77 0.91 -2.77 -1.79
C GLY A 77 -0.54 -3.09 -1.44
N SER A 78 -1.45 -2.15 -1.72
CA SER A 78 -2.90 -2.34 -1.52
C SER A 78 -3.46 -3.42 -2.44
N ALA A 79 -2.95 -3.56 -3.67
CA ALA A 79 -3.34 -4.64 -4.57
C ALA A 79 -2.96 -6.02 -4.01
N ALA A 80 -1.74 -6.18 -3.49
CA ALA A 80 -1.31 -7.42 -2.85
C ALA A 80 -2.14 -7.74 -1.59
N GLN A 81 -2.51 -6.72 -0.81
CA GLN A 81 -3.37 -6.87 0.37
C GLN A 81 -4.82 -7.25 0.00
N ALA A 82 -5.32 -6.80 -1.15
CA ALA A 82 -6.59 -7.24 -1.72
C ALA A 82 -6.55 -8.72 -2.16
N GLU A 83 -5.48 -9.19 -2.81
CA GLU A 83 -5.30 -10.63 -3.14
C GLU A 83 -5.21 -11.51 -1.90
N GLN A 84 -4.52 -11.04 -0.85
CA GLN A 84 -4.51 -11.73 0.43
C GLN A 84 -5.93 -11.82 1.01
N SER A 85 -6.72 -10.75 0.92
CA SER A 85 -8.12 -10.73 1.36
C SER A 85 -9.00 -11.70 0.56
N ALA A 86 -8.79 -11.81 -0.76
CA ALA A 86 -9.45 -12.81 -1.60
C ALA A 86 -9.07 -14.25 -1.20
N SER A 87 -7.78 -14.49 -0.93
CA SER A 87 -7.26 -15.78 -0.50
C SER A 87 -7.82 -16.21 0.86
N GLN A 88 -7.93 -15.27 1.79
CA GLN A 88 -8.54 -15.47 3.10
C GLN A 88 -10.05 -15.75 3.01
N ALA A 89 -10.78 -15.07 2.12
CA ALA A 89 -12.18 -15.38 1.84
C ALA A 89 -12.38 -16.78 1.24
N LYS A 90 -11.48 -17.22 0.33
CA LYS A 90 -11.44 -18.60 -0.20
C LYS A 90 -11.13 -19.63 0.91
N ALA A 91 -10.21 -19.32 1.83
CA ALA A 91 -9.91 -20.17 2.97
C ALA A 91 -11.11 -20.31 3.94
N ALA A 92 -11.85 -19.23 4.19
CA ALA A 92 -13.08 -19.27 4.99
C ALA A 92 -14.19 -20.10 4.31
N ALA A 93 -14.33 -20.01 2.98
CA ALA A 93 -15.25 -20.86 2.21
C ALA A 93 -14.87 -22.34 2.32
N GLY A 94 -13.59 -22.69 2.13
CA GLY A 94 -13.10 -24.06 2.30
C GLY A 94 -13.25 -24.60 3.72
N ALA A 95 -13.11 -23.74 4.74
CA ALA A 95 -13.40 -24.09 6.14
C ALA A 95 -14.89 -24.47 6.33
N TYR A 96 -15.82 -23.74 5.73
CA TYR A 96 -17.25 -24.07 5.75
C TYR A 96 -17.54 -25.42 5.06
N GLU A 97 -16.97 -25.65 3.87
CA GLU A 97 -17.16 -26.91 3.14
C GLU A 97 -16.59 -28.11 3.92
N ALA A 98 -15.42 -27.96 4.53
CA ALA A 98 -14.79 -29.00 5.34
C ALA A 98 -15.64 -29.37 6.57
N VAL A 99 -16.20 -28.39 7.29
CA VAL A 99 -17.08 -28.69 8.43
C VAL A 99 -18.42 -29.25 8.01
N PHE A 100 -19.02 -28.75 6.92
CA PHE A 100 -20.26 -29.29 6.37
C PHE A 100 -20.11 -30.77 6.00
N ALA A 101 -18.97 -31.16 5.41
CA ALA A 101 -18.67 -32.55 5.08
C ALA A 101 -18.34 -33.43 6.29
N ALA A 102 -17.81 -32.85 7.37
CA ALA A 102 -17.43 -33.59 8.59
C ALA A 102 -18.59 -33.73 9.60
N THR A 103 -19.55 -32.80 9.60
CA THR A 103 -20.70 -32.79 10.51
C THR A 103 -21.78 -33.79 10.06
N VAL A 104 -22.36 -34.48 11.03
CA VAL A 104 -23.31 -35.57 10.79
C VAL A 104 -24.58 -35.06 10.08
N PRO A 105 -25.14 -35.75 9.08
CA PRO A 105 -26.39 -35.32 8.47
C PRO A 105 -27.57 -35.40 9.47
N PRO A 106 -28.40 -34.35 9.65
CA PRO A 106 -29.54 -34.37 10.57
C PRO A 106 -30.48 -35.60 10.46
N PRO A 107 -30.77 -36.16 9.26
CA PRO A 107 -31.57 -37.38 9.14
C PRO A 107 -30.95 -38.62 9.81
N VAL A 108 -29.61 -38.71 9.88
CA VAL A 108 -28.90 -39.84 10.53
C VAL A 108 -29.09 -39.78 12.05
N ILE A 109 -28.98 -38.59 12.63
CA ILE A 109 -29.24 -38.36 14.05
C ILE A 109 -30.70 -38.70 14.37
N ALA A 110 -31.65 -38.20 13.58
CA ALA A 110 -33.06 -38.51 13.74
C ALA A 110 -33.38 -40.02 13.65
N ALA A 111 -32.72 -40.75 12.73
CA ALA A 111 -32.88 -42.20 12.60
C ALA A 111 -32.39 -42.95 13.84
N ASN A 112 -31.26 -42.56 14.43
CA ASN A 112 -30.77 -43.10 15.70
C ASN A 112 -31.78 -42.86 16.85
N ARG A 113 -32.31 -41.63 16.99
CA ARG A 113 -33.31 -41.30 18.02
C ARG A 113 -34.61 -42.10 17.84
N ALA A 114 -35.06 -42.31 16.60
CA ALA A 114 -36.23 -43.13 16.28
C ALA A 114 -36.00 -44.62 16.62
N LEU A 115 -34.83 -45.17 16.27
CA LEU A 115 -34.44 -46.53 16.63
C LEU A 115 -34.42 -46.73 18.15
N LEU A 116 -33.83 -45.80 18.90
CA LEU A 116 -33.79 -45.84 20.37
C LEU A 116 -35.22 -45.91 20.95
N ALA A 117 -36.12 -45.06 20.48
CA ALA A 117 -37.52 -45.06 20.91
C ALA A 117 -38.21 -46.40 20.63
N THR A 118 -37.99 -47.01 19.45
CA THR A 118 -38.53 -48.33 19.11
C THR A 118 -37.94 -49.45 19.98
N LEU A 119 -36.63 -49.45 20.23
CA LEU A 119 -35.97 -50.45 21.07
C LEU A 119 -36.44 -50.39 22.52
N VAL A 120 -36.61 -49.18 23.07
CA VAL A 120 -37.17 -48.95 24.43
C VAL A 120 -38.62 -49.42 24.50
N ALA A 121 -39.47 -49.02 23.55
CA ALA A 121 -40.89 -49.41 23.52
C ALA A 121 -41.10 -50.93 23.39
N THR A 122 -40.13 -51.66 22.83
CA THR A 122 -40.17 -53.12 22.65
C THR A 122 -39.38 -53.88 23.73
N ASN A 123 -38.73 -53.22 24.69
CA ASN A 123 -37.87 -53.86 25.69
C ASN A 123 -38.61 -54.55 26.85
N ILE A 124 -39.79 -55.15 26.60
CA ILE A 124 -40.69 -55.71 27.61
C ILE A 124 -40.03 -56.79 28.48
N LEU A 125 -39.08 -57.55 27.90
CA LEU A 125 -38.35 -58.63 28.58
C LEU A 125 -36.87 -58.28 28.87
N GLY A 126 -36.47 -57.01 28.75
CA GLY A 126 -35.09 -56.56 28.97
C GLY A 126 -34.07 -56.97 27.90
N GLN A 127 -34.46 -57.77 26.89
CA GLN A 127 -33.56 -58.34 25.87
C GLN A 127 -32.94 -57.29 24.93
N ASN A 128 -33.60 -56.13 24.73
CA ASN A 128 -33.07 -55.06 23.88
C ASN A 128 -32.06 -54.16 24.59
N THR A 129 -31.81 -54.35 25.89
CA THR A 129 -30.91 -53.48 26.68
C THR A 129 -29.50 -53.32 26.07
N PRO A 130 -28.84 -54.36 25.52
CA PRO A 130 -27.56 -54.19 24.82
C PRO A 130 -27.68 -53.35 23.54
N ALA A 131 -28.78 -53.48 22.80
CA ALA A 131 -29.02 -52.71 21.57
C ALA A 131 -29.36 -51.23 21.87
N ILE A 132 -30.06 -50.96 22.97
CA ILE A 132 -30.28 -49.61 23.51
C ILE A 132 -28.93 -48.96 23.83
N ALA A 133 -28.08 -49.63 24.61
CA ALA A 133 -26.75 -49.11 24.96
C ALA A 133 -25.87 -48.85 23.72
N ALA A 134 -25.90 -49.73 22.72
CA ALA A 134 -25.21 -49.52 21.45
C ALA A 134 -25.75 -48.32 20.66
N THR A 135 -27.07 -48.10 20.69
CA THR A 135 -27.71 -46.95 20.02
C THR A 135 -27.36 -45.63 20.73
N GLU A 136 -27.29 -45.62 22.06
CA GLU A 136 -26.83 -44.44 22.82
C GLU A 136 -25.33 -44.16 22.63
N ALA A 137 -24.50 -45.20 22.52
CA ALA A 137 -23.08 -45.05 22.19
C ALA A 137 -22.88 -44.40 20.81
N GLN A 138 -23.59 -44.86 19.77
CA GLN A 138 -23.58 -44.23 18.45
C GLN A 138 -24.03 -42.76 18.48
N TYR A 139 -24.98 -42.42 19.36
CA TYR A 139 -25.38 -41.02 19.56
C TYR A 139 -24.27 -40.17 20.20
N ALA A 140 -23.55 -40.72 21.18
CA ALA A 140 -22.39 -40.06 21.77
C ALA A 140 -21.23 -39.91 20.77
N GLU A 141 -21.03 -40.87 19.86
CA GLU A 141 -20.06 -40.76 18.75
C GLU A 141 -20.43 -39.62 17.80
N MET A 142 -21.70 -39.52 17.37
CA MET A 142 -22.17 -38.40 16.54
C MET A 142 -21.99 -37.04 17.25
N TRP A 143 -22.26 -36.96 18.55
CA TRP A 143 -22.01 -35.76 19.36
C TRP A 143 -20.52 -35.39 19.34
N ALA A 144 -19.63 -36.33 19.63
CA ALA A 144 -18.19 -36.09 19.66
C ALA A 144 -17.64 -35.67 18.29
N GLN A 145 -18.12 -36.28 17.21
CA GLN A 145 -17.78 -35.91 15.83
C GLN A 145 -18.20 -34.49 15.49
N ASP A 146 -19.45 -34.12 15.78
CA ASP A 146 -19.98 -32.76 15.54
C ASP A 146 -19.20 -31.70 16.33
N ALA A 147 -18.90 -31.98 17.61
CA ALA A 147 -18.11 -31.07 18.44
C ALA A 147 -16.69 -30.89 17.87
N ALA A 148 -16.01 -31.98 17.51
CA ALA A 148 -14.68 -31.94 16.90
C ALA A 148 -14.67 -31.17 15.57
N ALA A 149 -15.67 -31.39 14.71
CA ALA A 149 -15.84 -30.67 13.45
C ALA A 149 -16.01 -29.15 13.69
N MET A 150 -16.85 -28.75 14.65
CA MET A 150 -17.06 -27.34 15.00
C MET A 150 -15.82 -26.68 15.64
N TYR A 151 -15.03 -27.39 16.44
CA TYR A 151 -13.75 -26.88 16.95
C TYR A 151 -12.73 -26.68 15.83
N GLY A 152 -12.64 -27.63 14.89
CA GLY A 152 -11.83 -27.49 13.67
C GLY A 152 -12.23 -26.27 12.85
N TYR A 153 -13.54 -26.11 12.61
CA TYR A 153 -14.11 -24.97 11.90
C TYR A 153 -13.81 -23.62 12.58
N ALA A 154 -13.92 -23.56 13.90
CA ALA A 154 -13.62 -22.34 14.66
C ALA A 154 -12.13 -21.97 14.54
N GLY A 155 -11.22 -22.96 14.60
CA GLY A 155 -9.79 -22.75 14.42
C GLY A 155 -9.43 -22.27 13.01
N SER A 156 -9.92 -22.95 11.97
CA SER A 156 -9.67 -22.57 10.58
C SER A 156 -10.31 -21.22 10.21
N SER A 157 -11.52 -20.94 10.72
CA SER A 157 -12.18 -19.64 10.53
C SER A 157 -11.41 -18.52 11.22
N ALA A 158 -10.92 -18.73 12.45
CA ALA A 158 -10.11 -17.74 13.17
C ALA A 158 -8.76 -17.44 12.47
N ALA A 159 -8.19 -18.41 11.75
CA ALA A 159 -7.03 -18.17 10.89
C ALA A 159 -7.40 -17.42 9.59
N ALA A 160 -8.50 -17.81 8.94
CA ALA A 160 -9.00 -17.17 7.73
C ALA A 160 -9.50 -15.73 7.94
N THR A 161 -9.94 -15.36 9.15
CA THR A 161 -10.35 -13.98 9.47
C THR A 161 -9.21 -13.06 9.91
N GLN A 162 -7.96 -13.53 9.94
CA GLN A 162 -6.81 -12.65 10.19
C GLN A 162 -6.48 -11.86 8.93
N LEU A 163 -6.87 -10.59 8.92
CA LEU A 163 -6.62 -9.63 7.86
C LEU A 163 -5.83 -8.45 8.41
N ALA A 164 -4.76 -8.06 7.71
CA ALA A 164 -4.05 -6.83 8.02
C ALA A 164 -4.93 -5.61 7.65
N PRO A 165 -5.00 -4.55 8.47
CA PRO A 165 -5.65 -3.30 8.08
C PRO A 165 -4.97 -2.64 6.89
N PHE A 166 -5.75 -2.05 5.98
CA PHE A 166 -5.21 -1.23 4.90
C PHE A 166 -4.61 0.06 5.46
N THR A 167 -3.49 0.51 4.89
CA THR A 167 -2.87 1.78 5.23
C THR A 167 -3.49 2.93 4.42
N THR A 168 -3.49 4.14 4.98
CA THR A 168 -3.89 5.33 4.23
C THR A 168 -2.88 5.68 3.14
N PRO A 169 -3.31 6.19 1.97
CA PRO A 169 -2.40 6.62 0.92
C PRO A 169 -1.48 7.75 1.41
N PRO A 170 -0.19 7.76 1.01
CA PRO A 170 0.73 8.83 1.36
C PRO A 170 0.39 10.13 0.60
N THR A 171 0.63 11.26 1.25
CA THR A 171 0.57 12.59 0.60
C THR A 171 1.70 12.74 -0.41
N THR A 172 1.36 12.98 -1.68
CA THR A 172 2.35 13.16 -2.76
C THR A 172 2.89 14.57 -2.87
N THR A 173 2.12 15.58 -2.42
CA THR A 173 2.48 17.00 -2.50
C THR A 173 2.44 17.65 -1.11
N ASP A 174 3.46 18.42 -0.77
CA ASP A 174 3.54 19.21 0.46
C ASP A 174 3.52 20.73 0.17
N GLY A 175 3.23 21.53 1.21
CA GLY A 175 3.20 23.00 1.10
C GLY A 175 4.58 23.65 0.89
N SER A 176 5.65 22.86 0.88
CA SER A 176 7.04 23.32 0.77
C SER A 176 7.39 23.88 -0.62
N ALA A 177 6.49 23.77 -1.61
CA ALA A 177 6.72 24.20 -2.99
C ALA A 177 7.20 25.66 -3.10
N GLU A 178 6.57 26.60 -2.38
CA GLU A 178 6.96 28.02 -2.39
C GLU A 178 8.35 28.25 -1.78
N THR A 179 8.64 27.58 -0.66
CA THR A 179 9.97 27.64 0.01
C THR A 179 11.07 27.04 -0.89
N ASN A 180 10.80 25.91 -1.52
CA ASN A 180 11.72 25.25 -2.44
C ASN A 180 11.95 26.08 -3.71
N GLN A 181 10.90 26.74 -4.22
CA GLN A 181 11.01 27.69 -5.33
C GLN A 181 11.85 28.91 -4.95
N ALA A 182 11.62 29.51 -3.78
CA ALA A 182 12.42 30.64 -3.29
C ALA A 182 13.91 30.27 -3.12
N ALA A 183 14.20 29.08 -2.57
CA ALA A 183 15.56 28.56 -2.44
C ALA A 183 16.23 28.31 -3.81
N ALA A 184 15.48 27.78 -4.79
CA ALA A 184 15.97 27.56 -6.15
C ALA A 184 16.29 28.89 -6.87
N VAL A 185 15.44 29.91 -6.73
CA VAL A 185 15.68 31.26 -7.29
C VAL A 185 16.90 31.91 -6.61
N ALA A 186 17.04 31.80 -5.30
CA ALA A 186 18.21 32.31 -4.57
C ALA A 186 19.52 31.63 -5.04
N SER A 187 19.49 30.31 -5.20
CA SER A 187 20.63 29.54 -5.73
C SER A 187 21.00 29.96 -7.16
N ALA A 188 20.00 30.12 -8.04
CA ALA A 188 20.21 30.55 -9.42
C ALA A 188 20.80 31.97 -9.53
N ALA A 189 20.32 32.90 -8.69
CA ALA A 189 20.88 34.25 -8.59
C ALA A 189 22.33 34.22 -8.09
N GLN A 190 22.66 33.35 -7.13
CA GLN A 190 24.01 33.21 -6.61
C GLN A 190 24.97 32.59 -7.64
N SER A 191 24.55 31.55 -8.39
CA SER A 191 25.34 31.00 -9.50
C SER A 191 25.59 32.02 -10.60
N SER A 192 24.58 32.85 -10.90
CA SER A 192 24.69 33.96 -11.88
C SER A 192 25.71 35.02 -11.41
N ALA A 193 25.72 35.35 -10.12
CA ALA A 193 26.71 36.25 -9.53
C ALA A 193 28.13 35.68 -9.65
N SER A 194 28.33 34.40 -9.31
CA SER A 194 29.64 33.72 -9.44
C SER A 194 30.15 33.74 -10.88
N SER A 195 29.34 33.34 -11.86
CA SER A 195 29.75 33.33 -13.28
C SER A 195 30.04 34.72 -13.84
N ASN A 196 29.34 35.75 -13.37
CA ASN A 196 29.63 37.14 -13.72
C ASN A 196 30.96 37.63 -13.13
N VAL A 197 31.27 37.26 -11.89
CA VAL A 197 32.57 37.57 -11.27
C VAL A 197 33.72 36.86 -12.01
N GLU A 198 33.56 35.58 -12.36
CA GLU A 198 34.58 34.81 -13.09
C GLU A 198 34.82 35.37 -14.51
N SER A 199 33.74 35.81 -15.18
CA SER A 199 33.81 36.51 -16.46
C SER A 199 34.49 37.88 -16.34
N ALA A 200 34.19 38.65 -15.30
CA ALA A 200 34.81 39.96 -15.05
C ALA A 200 36.30 39.84 -14.71
N VAL A 201 36.70 38.83 -13.91
CA VAL A 201 38.11 38.52 -13.63
C VAL A 201 38.85 38.11 -14.90
N SER A 202 38.23 37.28 -15.75
CA SER A 202 38.80 36.88 -17.04
C SER A 202 38.96 38.08 -18.01
N GLN A 203 38.00 39.01 -18.03
CA GLN A 203 38.09 40.25 -18.80
C GLN A 203 39.14 41.23 -18.25
N ALA A 204 39.29 41.32 -16.93
CA ALA A 204 40.33 42.14 -16.31
C ALA A 204 41.73 41.58 -16.60
N LEU A 205 41.91 40.26 -16.51
CA LEU A 205 43.20 39.59 -16.76
C LEU A 205 43.61 39.65 -18.24
N SER A 206 42.65 39.64 -19.18
CA SER A 206 42.92 39.81 -20.61
C SER A 206 43.12 41.27 -21.04
N GLN A 207 42.65 42.25 -20.27
CA GLN A 207 42.93 43.68 -20.48
C GLN A 207 44.21 44.19 -19.78
N ALA A 208 44.72 43.46 -18.78
CA ALA A 208 45.96 43.81 -18.07
C ALA A 208 47.17 44.08 -18.99
N PRO A 209 47.41 43.32 -20.09
CA PRO A 209 48.52 43.60 -21.02
C PRO A 209 48.36 44.91 -21.82
N ALA A 210 47.13 45.39 -22.01
CA ALA A 210 46.84 46.63 -22.74
C ALA A 210 47.09 47.87 -21.87
N ALA A 211 46.71 47.83 -20.58
CA ALA A 211 46.98 48.90 -19.62
C ALA A 211 48.49 49.09 -19.37
N ALA A 212 49.28 48.01 -19.38
CA ALA A 212 50.73 48.08 -19.25
C ALA A 212 51.40 48.79 -20.46
N GLN A 213 50.86 48.61 -21.68
CA GLN A 213 51.39 49.25 -22.90
C GLN A 213 51.06 50.75 -22.98
N THR A 214 49.88 51.18 -22.50
CA THR A 214 49.54 52.61 -22.39
C THR A 214 50.31 53.31 -21.27
N ALA A 215 50.56 52.64 -20.14
CA ALA A 215 51.43 53.20 -19.09
C ALA A 215 52.88 53.38 -19.57
N ALA A 216 53.41 52.44 -20.36
CA ALA A 216 54.76 52.52 -20.93
C ALA A 216 54.93 53.63 -22.01
N THR A 217 53.84 54.09 -22.63
CA THR A 217 53.89 55.22 -23.58
C THR A 217 53.73 56.59 -22.91
N ALA A 218 53.10 56.67 -21.74
CA ALA A 218 52.90 57.93 -21.01
C ALA A 218 54.19 58.48 -20.35
N THR A 219 55.15 57.63 -19.99
CA THR A 219 56.42 58.04 -19.35
C THR A 219 57.44 58.67 -20.30
N ALA A 220 57.18 58.71 -21.61
CA ALA A 220 58.12 59.24 -22.60
C ALA A 220 58.04 60.77 -22.82
N THR A 221 57.04 61.47 -22.26
CA THR A 221 56.61 62.78 -22.76
C THR A 221 56.85 64.01 -21.86
N THR A 222 57.55 63.90 -20.73
CA THR A 222 57.76 65.04 -19.81
C THR A 222 59.22 65.38 -19.51
N SER A 223 59.73 66.45 -20.14
CA SER A 223 60.81 67.30 -19.62
C SER A 223 60.68 68.74 -20.17
N PRO A 224 61.15 69.78 -19.44
CA PRO A 224 60.50 71.09 -19.46
C PRO A 224 61.28 72.24 -20.14
N GLY A 225 60.61 73.38 -20.38
CA GLY A 225 61.22 74.63 -20.85
C GLY A 225 60.41 75.88 -20.45
N VAL A 226 61.09 76.97 -20.07
CA VAL A 226 60.55 78.19 -19.44
C VAL A 226 60.81 79.42 -20.32
N SER A 227 59.88 80.40 -20.38
CA SER A 227 60.20 81.85 -20.50
C SER A 227 59.01 82.80 -20.21
N LEU A 228 59.33 84.06 -19.88
CA LEU A 228 58.44 85.13 -19.38
C LEU A 228 57.97 86.11 -20.48
N GLY A 229 56.96 86.96 -20.18
CA GLY A 229 56.67 88.21 -20.91
C GLY A 229 55.74 89.18 -20.14
N LEU A 230 56.13 90.45 -20.00
CA LEU A 230 55.40 91.55 -19.31
C LEU A 230 54.22 92.08 -20.15
N GLY A 231 53.10 92.57 -19.59
CA GLY A 231 52.85 93.97 -19.16
C GLY A 231 51.67 94.55 -19.98
N GLU A 232 50.88 95.58 -19.62
CA GLU A 232 50.85 96.55 -18.50
C GLU A 232 49.46 97.28 -18.49
N ALA A 233 49.04 97.90 -17.37
CA ALA A 233 48.08 99.05 -17.22
C ALA A 233 46.68 99.05 -17.91
N THR A 234 45.58 99.67 -17.45
CA THR A 234 45.08 100.38 -16.22
C THR A 234 43.53 100.42 -16.32
N GLY A 235 42.70 100.80 -15.33
CA GLY A 235 42.95 101.18 -13.93
C GLY A 235 42.04 102.34 -13.45
N ALA A 236 40.81 102.05 -12.99
CA ALA A 236 39.88 102.96 -12.30
C ALA A 236 38.99 102.17 -11.32
#